data_AF-A0A382LLM0-F1
#
_entry.id   AF-A0A382LLM0-F1
#
_cell.length_a   1.000
_cell.length_b   1.000
_cell.length_c   1.000
_cell.angle_alpha   90.00
_cell.angle_beta   90.00
_cell.angle_gamma   90.00
#
_symmetry.space_group_name_H-M   'P 1'
#
loop_
_entity.id
_entity.type
_entity.pdbx_description
1 polymer ?
#
loop_
_entity_poly.entity_id
_entity_poly.type
_entity_poly.pdbx_seq_one_letter_code
_entity_poly.pdbx_strand_id
1 'polypeptide(L)'
;MLVRDGDDGLETFMLRRNPKSEFVPGQFVFPGGTLDVNDQVSEELELISVGLDDTKASKRLGVETGGLAYWVAAVRECFEEAGTLLARIDGEELALTDPKVHARFQTHREAIYSGELTIVEMCRIEGLLLNLDGLRYVSHWITPIGPPKRFDTRFFVARSPEGQRPAHDGGETVESCWITPEEAMELHEVGKFEM
;
A
#
# COMPACT_ATOMS: atom_id res chain seq x y z
N MET A 1 5.87 -0.85 1.60
CA MET A 1 6.60 -0.01 2.59
C MET A 1 6.41 1.46 2.22
N LEU A 2 5.85 2.25 3.12
CA LEU A 2 5.89 3.70 3.04
C LEU A 2 7.06 4.19 3.90
N VAL A 3 7.88 5.08 3.36
CA VAL A 3 9.05 5.62 4.06
C VAL A 3 9.04 7.14 4.11
N ARG A 4 9.67 7.72 5.12
CA ARG A 4 9.92 9.16 5.20
C ARG A 4 11.27 9.42 5.87
N ASP A 5 11.78 10.62 5.68
CA ASP A 5 12.88 11.13 6.49
C ASP A 5 12.30 11.58 7.84
N GLY A 6 12.74 10.95 8.92
CA GLY A 6 12.48 11.34 10.31
C GLY A 6 13.69 12.06 10.93
N ASP A 7 13.55 12.46 12.19
CA ASP A 7 14.59 13.24 12.89
C ASP A 7 15.88 12.43 13.09
N ASP A 8 15.75 11.12 13.32
CA ASP A 8 16.85 10.18 13.55
C ASP A 8 17.23 9.35 12.30
N GLY A 9 16.70 9.73 11.13
CA GLY A 9 16.97 9.07 9.86
C GLY A 9 15.72 8.48 9.19
N LEU A 10 15.90 7.46 8.35
CA LEU A 10 14.80 6.86 7.59
C LEU A 10 13.83 6.13 8.52
N GLU A 11 12.54 6.47 8.44
CA GLU A 11 11.47 5.76 9.11
C GLU A 11 10.58 5.02 8.11
N THR A 12 10.02 3.89 8.52
CA THR A 12 9.02 3.13 7.78
C THR A 12 7.70 3.11 8.53
N PHE A 13 6.59 3.16 7.81
CA PHE A 13 5.25 3.07 8.39
C PHE A 13 4.86 1.60 8.54
N MET A 14 4.50 1.21 9.76
CA MET A 14 4.06 -0.15 10.08
C MET A 14 2.70 -0.13 10.77
N LEU A 15 1.93 -1.18 10.49
CA LEU A 15 0.58 -1.41 10.99
C LEU A 15 0.59 -2.62 11.90
N ARG A 16 -0.12 -2.56 13.03
CA ARG A 16 -0.32 -3.71 13.89
C ARG A 16 -1.63 -4.40 13.54
N ARG A 17 -1.54 -5.67 13.16
CA ARG A 17 -2.72 -6.49 12.89
C ARG A 17 -3.54 -6.68 14.16
N ASN A 18 -4.86 -6.77 13.99
CA ASN A 18 -5.77 -7.05 15.08
C ASN A 18 -5.36 -8.38 15.77
N PRO A 19 -5.28 -8.45 17.10
CA PRO A 19 -4.98 -9.70 17.82
C PRO A 19 -5.98 -10.83 17.53
N LYS A 20 -7.16 -10.51 16.99
CA LYS A 20 -8.18 -11.48 16.55
C LYS A 20 -8.00 -11.93 15.11
N SER A 21 -6.97 -11.47 14.40
CA SER A 21 -6.72 -11.85 13.01
C SER A 21 -6.42 -13.36 12.91
N GLU A 22 -6.97 -14.03 11.90
CA GLU A 22 -6.71 -15.45 11.65
C GLU A 22 -5.28 -15.71 11.15
N PHE A 23 -4.60 -14.67 10.68
CA PHE A 23 -3.26 -14.75 10.12
C PHE A 23 -2.33 -13.76 10.83
N VAL A 24 -1.24 -14.28 11.41
CA VAL A 24 -0.22 -13.54 12.19
C VAL A 24 -0.82 -12.48 13.14
N PRO A 25 -1.64 -12.89 14.13
CA PRO A 25 -2.34 -11.98 15.02
C PRO A 25 -1.38 -11.09 15.82
N GLY A 26 -1.67 -9.79 15.88
CA GLY A 26 -0.92 -8.86 16.73
C GLY A 26 0.45 -8.45 16.21
N GLN A 27 0.93 -9.01 15.09
CA GLN A 27 2.20 -8.66 14.45
C GLN A 27 2.12 -7.31 13.74
N PHE A 28 3.26 -6.63 13.69
CA PHE A 28 3.50 -5.44 12.89
C PHE A 28 3.87 -5.85 11.47
N VAL A 29 3.16 -5.28 10.50
CA VAL A 29 3.32 -5.55 9.08
C VAL A 29 3.42 -4.22 8.32
N PHE A 30 3.91 -4.29 7.08
CA PHE A 30 3.74 -3.19 6.15
C PHE A 30 2.35 -3.25 5.52
N PRO A 31 1.79 -2.11 5.05
CA PRO A 31 0.57 -2.13 4.26
C PRO A 31 0.72 -3.05 3.04
N GLY A 32 -0.24 -3.93 2.82
CA GLY A 32 -0.23 -4.83 1.68
C GLY A 32 -1.16 -6.04 1.81
N GLY A 33 -1.59 -6.54 0.66
CA GLY A 33 -2.51 -7.68 0.59
C GLY A 33 -2.38 -8.44 -0.72
N THR A 34 -3.47 -9.09 -1.12
CA THR A 34 -3.52 -9.94 -2.32
C THR A 34 -3.88 -9.13 -3.55
N LEU A 35 -3.49 -9.61 -4.74
CA LEU A 35 -4.06 -9.09 -5.98
C LEU A 35 -5.57 -9.31 -6.00
N ASP A 36 -6.31 -8.26 -6.31
CA ASP A 36 -7.74 -8.33 -6.58
C ASP A 36 -8.01 -8.54 -8.07
N VAL A 37 -9.18 -9.09 -8.41
CA VAL A 37 -9.61 -9.23 -9.82
C VAL A 37 -9.69 -7.88 -10.53
N ASN A 38 -10.00 -6.81 -9.79
CA ASN A 38 -10.09 -5.45 -10.31
C ASN A 38 -8.71 -4.77 -10.46
N ASP A 39 -7.63 -5.38 -9.97
CA ASP A 39 -6.26 -4.93 -10.22
C ASP A 39 -5.75 -5.41 -11.60
N GLN A 40 -6.47 -6.29 -12.29
CA GLN A 40 -6.07 -6.82 -13.59
C GLN A 40 -5.95 -5.71 -14.63
N VAL A 41 -4.92 -5.86 -15.48
CA VAL A 41 -4.60 -4.86 -16.50
C VAL A 41 -5.74 -4.71 -17.49
N SER A 42 -6.21 -3.48 -17.61
CA SER A 42 -7.22 -3.04 -18.57
C SER A 42 -6.77 -1.73 -19.20
N GLU A 43 -7.40 -1.34 -20.31
CA GLU A 43 -7.14 -0.04 -20.95
C GLU A 43 -7.41 1.12 -19.99
N GLU A 44 -8.45 1.03 -19.17
CA GLU A 44 -8.79 2.05 -18.18
C GLU A 44 -7.74 2.15 -17.08
N LEU A 45 -7.21 1.02 -16.62
CA LEU A 45 -6.15 0.96 -15.61
C LEU A 45 -4.85 1.58 -16.14
N GLU A 46 -4.49 1.27 -17.38
CA GLU A 46 -3.34 1.87 -18.07
C GLU A 46 -3.51 3.40 -18.21
N LEU A 47 -4.71 3.88 -18.55
CA LEU A 47 -4.99 5.31 -18.72
C LEU A 47 -4.83 6.12 -17.43
N ILE A 48 -5.15 5.53 -16.28
CA ILE A 48 -4.98 6.20 -14.98
C ILE A 48 -3.59 5.98 -14.37
N SER A 49 -2.75 5.13 -14.95
CA SER A 49 -1.43 4.79 -14.41
C SER A 49 -0.35 5.66 -15.04
N VAL A 50 0.32 6.49 -14.24
CA VAL A 50 1.43 7.32 -14.75
C VAL A 50 2.80 6.78 -14.35
N GLY A 51 3.74 6.87 -15.28
CA GLY A 51 5.13 6.47 -15.09
C GLY A 51 5.46 5.02 -15.40
N LEU A 52 4.45 4.15 -15.39
CA LEU A 52 4.62 2.72 -15.62
C LEU A 52 3.47 2.14 -16.43
N ASP A 53 3.81 1.45 -17.53
CA ASP A 53 2.91 0.62 -18.34
C ASP A 53 3.11 -0.87 -18.02
N ASP A 54 2.21 -1.74 -18.48
CA ASP A 54 2.29 -3.18 -18.19
C ASP A 54 3.54 -3.85 -18.78
N THR A 55 3.98 -3.40 -19.96
CA THR A 55 5.17 -3.97 -20.60
C THR A 55 6.40 -3.76 -19.71
N LYS A 56 6.60 -2.54 -19.18
CA LYS A 56 7.70 -2.21 -18.28
C LYS A 56 7.53 -2.89 -16.93
N ALA A 57 6.32 -2.92 -16.37
CA ALA A 57 6.04 -3.58 -15.10
C ALA A 57 6.33 -5.08 -15.17
N SER A 58 5.78 -5.78 -16.17
CA SER A 58 5.97 -7.20 -16.42
C SER A 58 7.46 -7.56 -16.58
N LYS A 59 8.19 -6.75 -17.36
CA LYS A 59 9.65 -6.91 -17.51
C LYS A 59 10.41 -6.76 -16.18
N ARG A 60 10.03 -5.81 -15.33
CA ARG A 60 10.68 -5.61 -14.01
C ARG A 60 10.40 -6.78 -13.05
N LEU A 61 9.23 -7.40 -13.17
CA LEU A 61 8.84 -8.54 -12.34
C LEU A 61 9.33 -9.89 -12.86
N GLY A 62 9.78 -9.95 -14.12
CA GLY A 62 10.16 -11.19 -14.79
C GLY A 62 8.96 -12.07 -15.14
N VAL A 63 7.79 -11.47 -15.40
CA VAL A 63 6.57 -12.15 -15.86
C VAL A 63 6.27 -11.79 -17.31
N GLU A 64 5.45 -12.60 -17.98
CA GLU A 64 5.12 -12.40 -19.39
C GLU A 64 4.24 -11.16 -19.61
N THR A 65 3.13 -11.06 -18.88
CA THR A 65 2.18 -9.94 -18.90
C THR A 65 1.51 -9.77 -17.52
N GLY A 66 0.79 -8.66 -17.33
CA GLY A 66 -0.02 -8.43 -16.13
C GLY A 66 0.78 -7.94 -14.91
N GLY A 67 2.03 -7.55 -15.10
CA GLY A 67 2.88 -7.03 -14.03
C GLY A 67 2.39 -5.72 -13.43
N LEU A 68 1.66 -4.88 -14.18
CA LEU A 68 1.15 -3.59 -13.69
C LEU A 68 0.19 -3.78 -12.50
N ALA A 69 -0.56 -4.88 -12.49
CA ALA A 69 -1.49 -5.23 -11.42
C ALA A 69 -0.84 -5.22 -10.04
N TYR A 70 0.45 -5.59 -9.93
CA TYR A 70 1.16 -5.59 -8.64
C TYR A 70 1.46 -4.19 -8.12
N TRP A 71 1.72 -3.22 -9.01
CA TRP A 71 1.89 -1.83 -8.60
C TRP A 71 0.56 -1.24 -8.15
N VAL A 72 -0.51 -1.51 -8.91
CA VAL A 72 -1.85 -1.03 -8.61
C VAL A 72 -2.35 -1.60 -7.28
N ALA A 73 -2.22 -2.91 -7.08
CA ALA A 73 -2.57 -3.56 -5.82
C ALA A 73 -1.79 -2.95 -4.65
N ALA A 74 -0.49 -2.71 -4.81
CA ALA A 74 0.30 -2.07 -3.75
C ALA A 74 -0.19 -0.65 -3.40
N VAL A 75 -0.69 0.11 -4.38
CA VAL A 75 -1.29 1.44 -4.12
C VAL A 75 -2.67 1.30 -3.47
N ARG A 76 -3.52 0.37 -3.96
CA ARG A 76 -4.85 0.09 -3.42
C ARG A 76 -4.79 -0.35 -1.96
N GLU A 77 -3.99 -1.38 -1.65
CA GLU A 77 -3.79 -1.90 -0.30
C GLU A 77 -3.21 -0.83 0.65
N CYS A 78 -2.28 -0.01 0.15
CA CYS A 78 -1.78 1.12 0.92
C CYS A 78 -2.88 2.14 1.26
N PHE A 79 -3.83 2.36 0.36
CA PHE A 79 -4.96 3.23 0.63
C PHE A 79 -5.97 2.59 1.60
N GLU A 80 -6.32 1.33 1.39
CA GLU A 80 -7.23 0.56 2.24
C GLU A 80 -6.71 0.45 3.68
N GLU A 81 -5.47 0.04 3.89
CA GLU A 81 -4.93 -0.26 5.22
C GLU A 81 -4.27 0.95 5.91
N ALA A 82 -3.68 1.88 5.14
CA ALA A 82 -2.96 3.03 5.69
C ALA A 82 -3.58 4.40 5.36
N GLY A 83 -4.69 4.45 4.62
CA GLY A 83 -5.36 5.71 4.25
C GLY A 83 -4.51 6.63 3.37
N THR A 84 -3.45 6.09 2.75
CA THR A 84 -2.46 6.85 1.99
C THR A 84 -2.51 6.44 0.52
N LEU A 85 -2.71 7.42 -0.36
CA LEU A 85 -2.88 7.18 -1.79
C LEU A 85 -1.73 7.81 -2.58
N LEU A 86 -0.98 6.97 -3.31
CA LEU A 86 0.04 7.40 -4.25
C LEU A 86 -0.62 7.83 -5.57
N ALA A 87 -1.11 9.07 -5.61
CA ALA A 87 -1.80 9.62 -6.77
C ALA A 87 -1.45 11.10 -7.00
N ARG A 88 -1.79 11.57 -8.19
CA ARG A 88 -1.69 12.97 -8.62
C ARG A 88 -3.05 13.48 -9.07
N ILE A 89 -3.26 14.78 -8.88
CA ILE A 89 -4.38 15.54 -9.41
C ILE A 89 -3.84 16.79 -10.08
N ASP A 90 -4.28 17.07 -11.32
CA ASP A 90 -3.81 18.21 -12.11
C ASP A 90 -2.26 18.32 -12.22
N GLY A 91 -1.57 17.17 -12.22
CA GLY A 91 -0.10 17.07 -12.33
C GLY A 91 0.67 17.13 -11.00
N GLU A 92 0.01 17.58 -9.93
CA GLU A 92 0.58 17.71 -8.58
C GLU A 92 0.30 16.48 -7.71
N GLU A 93 1.11 16.23 -6.67
CA GLU A 93 0.83 15.16 -5.72
C GLU A 93 -0.46 15.43 -4.93
N LEU A 94 -1.26 14.39 -4.72
CA LEU A 94 -2.50 14.48 -3.96
C LEU A 94 -2.20 14.79 -2.49
N ALA A 95 -2.71 15.93 -2.01
CA ALA A 95 -2.72 16.28 -0.60
C ALA A 95 -4.12 16.10 -0.01
N LEU A 96 -4.21 15.58 1.22
CA LEU A 96 -5.45 15.35 1.97
C LEU A 96 -5.50 16.22 3.24
N THR A 97 -5.02 17.46 3.15
CA THR A 97 -4.91 18.38 4.29
C THR A 97 -6.23 19.09 4.62
N ASP A 98 -7.11 19.31 3.62
CA ASP A 98 -8.44 19.86 3.85
C ASP A 98 -9.33 18.80 4.53
N PRO A 99 -9.92 19.09 5.71
CA PRO A 99 -10.75 18.13 6.43
C PRO A 99 -11.93 17.55 5.64
N LYS A 100 -12.54 18.34 4.74
CA LYS A 100 -13.66 17.87 3.90
C LYS A 100 -13.17 16.92 2.82
N VAL A 101 -12.03 17.23 2.21
CA VAL A 101 -11.39 16.33 1.23
C VAL A 101 -10.96 15.04 1.94
N HIS A 102 -10.30 15.15 3.09
CA HIS A 102 -9.93 14.00 3.91
C HIS A 102 -11.13 13.11 4.24
N ALA A 103 -12.24 13.68 4.73
CA ALA A 103 -13.45 12.93 5.04
C ALA A 103 -14.04 12.22 3.81
N ARG A 104 -14.07 12.89 2.65
CA ARG A 104 -14.50 12.28 1.39
C ARG A 104 -13.64 11.08 1.01
N PHE A 105 -12.32 11.20 1.16
CA PHE A 105 -11.41 10.08 0.88
C PHE A 105 -11.50 8.96 1.92
N GLN A 106 -11.87 9.24 3.17
CA GLN A 106 -12.22 8.15 4.11
C GLN A 106 -13.46 7.38 3.65
N THR A 107 -14.49 8.07 3.13
CA THR A 107 -15.64 7.37 2.52
C THR A 107 -15.24 6.52 1.31
N HIS A 108 -14.36 7.02 0.44
CA HIS A 108 -13.83 6.22 -0.67
C HIS A 108 -13.02 5.02 -0.19
N ARG A 109 -12.22 5.19 0.86
CA ARG A 109 -11.44 4.11 1.48
C ARG A 109 -12.35 2.98 1.96
N GLU A 110 -13.43 3.32 2.67
CA GLU A 110 -14.42 2.35 3.13
C GLU A 110 -15.12 1.63 1.96
N ALA A 111 -15.49 2.37 0.91
CA ALA A 111 -16.15 1.81 -0.27
C ALA A 111 -15.23 0.90 -1.09
N ILE A 112 -13.93 1.21 -1.16
CA ILE A 112 -12.95 0.34 -1.80
C ILE A 112 -12.73 -0.92 -0.97
N TYR A 113 -12.56 -0.77 0.34
CA TYR A 113 -12.40 -1.90 1.26
C TYR A 113 -13.59 -2.87 1.22
N SER A 114 -14.82 -2.36 1.08
CA SER A 114 -16.03 -3.19 0.97
C SER A 114 -16.26 -3.78 -0.44
N GLY A 115 -15.48 -3.36 -1.43
CA GLY A 115 -15.65 -3.74 -2.84
C GLY A 115 -16.82 -3.05 -3.54
N GLU A 116 -17.42 -2.01 -2.95
CA GLU A 116 -18.46 -1.18 -3.56
C GLU A 116 -17.92 -0.23 -4.62
N LEU A 117 -16.63 0.12 -4.53
CA LEU A 117 -15.93 1.01 -5.45
C LEU A 117 -14.59 0.39 -5.83
N THR A 118 -14.21 0.45 -7.10
CA THR A 118 -12.85 0.07 -7.52
C THR A 118 -11.91 1.28 -7.46
N ILE A 119 -10.59 1.02 -7.38
CA ILE A 119 -9.57 2.08 -7.45
C ILE A 119 -9.69 2.89 -8.76
N VAL A 120 -10.05 2.22 -9.86
CA VAL A 120 -10.23 2.84 -11.18
C VAL A 120 -11.42 3.79 -11.18
N GLU A 121 -12.56 3.37 -10.63
CA GLU A 121 -13.76 4.20 -10.54
C GLU A 121 -13.53 5.41 -9.64
N MET A 122 -12.88 5.23 -8.49
CA MET A 122 -12.49 6.35 -7.62
C MET A 122 -11.62 7.35 -8.39
N CYS A 123 -10.58 6.87 -9.09
CA CYS A 123 -9.71 7.76 -9.87
C CYS A 123 -10.49 8.53 -10.93
N ARG A 124 -11.47 7.90 -11.58
CA ARG A 124 -12.35 8.56 -12.56
C ARG A 124 -13.25 9.62 -11.91
N ILE A 125 -13.85 9.33 -10.75
CA ILE A 125 -14.73 10.25 -10.01
C ILE A 125 -13.95 11.48 -9.54
N GLU A 126 -12.73 11.26 -9.05
CA GLU A 126 -11.90 12.30 -8.43
C GLU A 126 -10.94 12.98 -9.43
N GLY A 127 -10.84 12.49 -10.67
CA GLY A 127 -9.91 13.01 -11.67
C GLY A 127 -8.44 12.73 -11.34
N LEU A 128 -8.16 11.58 -10.72
CA LEU A 128 -6.82 11.19 -10.25
C LEU A 128 -6.08 10.33 -11.27
N LEU A 129 -4.75 10.40 -11.19
CA LEU A 129 -3.83 9.47 -11.84
C LEU A 129 -2.95 8.80 -10.77
N LEU A 130 -2.82 7.48 -10.79
CA LEU A 130 -1.96 6.71 -9.89
C LEU A 130 -0.49 6.98 -10.19
N ASN A 131 0.28 7.41 -9.18
CA ASN A 131 1.69 7.76 -9.30
C ASN A 131 2.59 6.54 -9.11
N LEU A 132 2.73 5.72 -10.16
CA LEU A 132 3.50 4.48 -10.09
C LEU A 132 5.01 4.70 -10.20
N ASP A 133 5.43 5.85 -10.71
CA ASP A 133 6.84 6.26 -10.73
C ASP A 133 7.44 6.48 -9.34
N GLY A 134 6.61 6.76 -8.33
CA GLY A 134 7.04 6.86 -6.93
C GLY A 134 7.26 5.50 -6.24
N LEU A 135 6.77 4.41 -6.84
CA LEU A 135 6.75 3.08 -6.24
C LEU A 135 7.84 2.18 -6.86
N ARG A 136 8.78 1.74 -6.01
CA ARG A 136 9.95 0.96 -6.42
C ARG A 136 9.79 -0.49 -5.98
N TYR A 137 10.00 -1.42 -6.90
CA TYR A 137 10.06 -2.85 -6.63
C TYR A 137 11.41 -3.18 -5.96
N VAL A 138 11.37 -3.89 -4.83
CA VAL A 138 12.54 -4.13 -3.97
C VAL A 138 12.88 -5.61 -3.88
N SER A 139 11.89 -6.48 -3.65
CA SER A 139 12.15 -7.88 -3.34
C SER A 139 10.97 -8.80 -3.66
N HIS A 140 11.24 -10.11 -3.70
CA HIS A 140 10.27 -11.17 -3.97
C HIS A 140 10.53 -12.35 -3.07
N TRP A 141 9.55 -12.67 -2.22
CA TRP A 141 9.66 -13.73 -1.23
C TRP A 141 8.49 -14.68 -1.38
N ILE A 142 8.81 -15.97 -1.45
CA ILE A 142 7.81 -17.02 -1.49
C ILE A 142 7.89 -17.76 -0.16
N THR A 143 6.77 -17.86 0.56
CA THR A 143 6.72 -18.62 1.81
C THR A 143 7.22 -20.05 1.55
N PRO A 144 8.16 -20.58 2.36
CA PRO A 144 8.63 -21.96 2.24
C PRO A 144 7.49 -22.99 2.26
N ILE A 145 7.79 -24.22 1.82
CA ILE A 145 6.84 -25.33 1.92
C ILE A 145 6.74 -25.76 3.39
N GLY A 146 5.53 -25.95 3.91
CA GLY A 146 5.28 -26.41 5.29
C GLY A 146 4.17 -25.66 6.00
N PRO A 147 4.21 -24.32 6.06
CA PRO A 147 3.12 -23.52 6.63
C PRO A 147 1.77 -23.76 5.92
N PRO A 148 0.64 -23.71 6.64
CA PRO A 148 -0.68 -23.99 6.08
C PRO A 148 -1.14 -22.93 5.07
N LYS A 149 -0.68 -21.68 5.24
CA LYS A 149 -0.90 -20.57 4.30
C LYS A 149 0.44 -20.13 3.73
N ARG A 150 0.51 -19.97 2.42
CA ARG A 150 1.71 -19.56 1.69
C ARG A 150 1.40 -18.37 0.81
N PHE A 151 2.36 -17.49 0.68
CA PHE A 151 2.26 -16.29 -0.13
C PHE A 151 3.43 -16.22 -1.11
N ASP A 152 3.14 -15.65 -2.28
CA ASP A 152 4.10 -15.22 -3.27
C ASP A 152 4.07 -13.69 -3.22
N THR A 153 4.96 -13.10 -2.41
CA THR A 153 4.88 -11.69 -2.00
C THR A 153 5.94 -10.86 -2.70
N ARG A 154 5.51 -9.78 -3.35
CA ARG A 154 6.38 -8.79 -3.95
C ARG A 154 6.40 -7.53 -3.08
N PHE A 155 7.60 -7.08 -2.73
CA PHE A 155 7.80 -5.94 -1.86
C PHE A 155 8.09 -4.68 -2.66
N PHE A 156 7.40 -3.61 -2.28
CA PHE A 156 7.57 -2.28 -2.86
C PHE A 156 7.88 -1.25 -1.78
N VAL A 157 8.59 -0.20 -2.17
CA VAL A 157 8.88 0.97 -1.34
C VAL A 157 8.47 2.26 -2.05
N ALA A 158 7.86 3.18 -1.32
CA ALA A 158 7.53 4.51 -1.79
C ALA A 158 7.74 5.53 -0.67
N ARG A 159 8.07 6.77 -1.05
CA ARG A 159 8.05 7.91 -0.12
C ARG A 159 6.59 8.20 0.28
N SER A 160 6.36 8.50 1.54
CA SER A 160 5.07 8.98 2.02
C SER A 160 4.74 10.33 1.36
N PRO A 161 3.57 10.48 0.71
CA PRO A 161 3.16 11.73 0.12
C PRO A 161 3.05 12.85 1.16
N GLU A 162 3.47 14.05 0.78
CA GLU A 162 3.27 15.22 1.61
C GLU A 162 1.77 15.55 1.73
N GLY A 163 1.35 16.09 2.88
CA GLY A 163 -0.04 16.46 3.11
C GLY A 163 -1.01 15.29 3.31
N GLN A 164 -0.50 14.07 3.47
CA GLN A 164 -1.27 12.90 3.91
C GLN A 164 -0.80 12.44 5.30
N ARG A 165 -1.70 11.82 6.07
CA ARG A 165 -1.40 11.30 7.41
C ARG A 165 -1.79 9.82 7.45
N PRO A 166 -0.83 8.92 7.23
CA PRO A 166 -1.11 7.49 7.25
C PRO A 166 -1.65 7.05 8.62
N ALA A 167 -2.66 6.18 8.60
CA ALA A 167 -3.29 5.62 9.78
C ALA A 167 -3.91 4.26 9.47
N HIS A 168 -3.85 3.35 10.44
CA HIS A 168 -4.55 2.05 10.41
C HIS A 168 -6.05 2.21 10.13
N ASP A 169 -6.68 1.16 9.61
CA ASP A 169 -8.10 1.14 9.23
C ASP A 169 -9.07 1.01 10.43
N GLY A 170 -8.58 0.58 11.60
CA GLY A 170 -9.38 0.44 12.83
C GLY A 170 -10.17 -0.87 12.93
N GLY A 171 -10.12 -1.73 11.92
CA GLY A 171 -10.72 -3.05 11.84
C GLY A 171 -9.66 -4.16 11.79
N GLU A 172 -9.06 -4.36 10.62
CA GLU A 172 -7.98 -5.33 10.41
C GLU A 172 -6.70 -4.91 11.12
N THR A 173 -6.43 -3.61 11.17
CA THR A 173 -5.27 -3.05 11.86
C THR A 173 -5.73 -2.08 12.96
N VAL A 174 -5.09 -2.18 14.14
CA VAL A 174 -5.55 -1.50 15.37
C VAL A 174 -4.58 -0.48 15.92
N GLU A 175 -3.33 -0.52 15.46
CA GLU A 175 -2.28 0.43 15.82
C GLU A 175 -1.43 0.69 14.58
N SER A 176 -0.77 1.85 14.53
CA SER A 176 0.15 2.18 13.45
C SER A 176 1.23 3.12 13.95
N CYS A 177 2.45 2.99 13.44
CA CYS A 177 3.56 3.84 13.85
C CYS A 177 4.52 4.12 12.69
N TRP A 178 5.24 5.22 12.83
CA TRP A 178 6.50 5.44 12.15
C TRP A 178 7.61 4.97 13.08
N ILE A 179 8.53 4.18 12.54
CA ILE A 179 9.64 3.61 13.31
C ILE A 179 10.87 3.47 12.41
N THR A 180 12.07 3.63 12.96
CA THR A 180 13.29 3.33 12.21
C THR A 180 13.44 1.81 12.05
N PRO A 181 14.02 1.31 10.95
CA PRO A 181 14.29 -0.12 10.81
C PRO A 181 15.16 -0.69 11.93
N GLU A 182 16.10 0.10 12.46
CA GLU A 182 16.97 -0.29 13.58
C GLU A 182 16.16 -0.48 14.86
N GLU A 183 15.35 0.51 15.25
CA GLU A 183 14.49 0.42 16.44
C GLU A 183 13.48 -0.75 16.34
N ALA A 184 12.88 -0.96 15.16
CA ALA A 184 11.95 -2.08 14.95
C ALA A 184 12.62 -3.44 15.21
N MET A 185 13.86 -3.62 14.76
CA MET A 185 14.64 -4.83 15.00
C MET A 185 15.01 -5.00 16.47
N GLU A 186 15.45 -3.93 17.14
CA GLU A 186 15.78 -3.96 18.57
C GLU A 186 14.56 -4.32 19.43
N LEU A 187 13.40 -3.71 19.15
CA LEU A 187 12.17 -4.00 19.86
C LEU A 187 11.65 -5.42 19.58
N HIS A 188 11.89 -5.94 18.38
CA HIS A 188 11.56 -7.33 18.04
C HIS A 188 12.38 -8.33 18.84
N GLU A 189 13.69 -8.11 18.95
CA GLU A 189 14.59 -8.98 19.72
C GLU A 189 14.19 -9.09 21.20
N VAL A 190 13.64 -8.01 21.77
CA VAL A 190 13.14 -8.01 23.16
C VAL A 190 11.65 -8.34 23.29
N GLY A 191 10.99 -8.78 22.21
CA GLY A 191 9.60 -9.24 22.21
C GLY A 191 8.55 -8.12 22.39
N LYS A 192 8.91 -6.88 22.08
CA LYS A 192 8.00 -5.71 22.15
C LYS A 192 7.43 -5.31 20.79
N PHE A 193 7.94 -5.88 19.70
CA PHE A 193 7.53 -5.58 18.34
C PHE A 193 7.57 -6.86 17.49
N GLU A 194 6.52 -7.68 17.56
CA GLU A 194 6.46 -8.92 16.77
C GLU A 194 6.27 -8.58 15.29
N MET A 195 7.10 -9.16 14.42
CA MET A 195 7.11 -9.00 12.95
C MET A 195 7.20 -10.37 12.27
#